data_AF-Q4SJY2-F1
#
_entry.id   AF-Q4SJY2-F1
#
_cell.length_a   1.000
_cell.length_b   1.000
_cell.length_c   1.000
_cell.angle_alpha   90.00
_cell.angle_beta   90.00
_cell.angle_gamma   90.00
#
_symmetry.space_group_name_H-M   'P 1'
#
loop_
_entity.id
_entity.type
_entity.pdbx_description
1 polymer ?
#
loop_
_entity_poly.entity_id
_entity_poly.type
_entity_poly.pdbx_seq_one_letter_code
_entity_poly.pdbx_strand_id
1 'polypeptide(L)' 'VILTVYLSDTQQMLTEVPVTPATRVIDVVEYCKEAGEGECHLAEVWSGHERVLPPELLLLDLLQQWGPRRPEVSFYLRHC' A
#
# COMPACT_ATOMS: atom_id res chain seq x y z
N VAL A 1 -9.57 -1.88 -9.08
CA VAL A 1 -9.98 -1.90 -7.65
C VAL A 1 -9.40 -0.67 -6.98
N ILE A 2 -10.05 -0.10 -5.97
CA ILE A 2 -9.48 1.04 -5.24
C ILE A 2 -8.73 0.49 -4.03
N LEU A 3 -7.48 0.93 -3.85
CA LEU A 3 -6.65 0.62 -2.70
C LEU A 3 -6.59 1.84 -1.79
N THR A 4 -6.98 1.69 -0.54
CA THR A 4 -6.78 2.72 0.49
C THR A 4 -5.39 2.57 1.07
N VAL A 5 -4.59 3.64 1.02
CA VAL A 5 -3.25 3.69 1.59
C VAL A 5 -3.23 4.75 2.69
N TYR A 6 -2.90 4.35 3.91
CA TYR A 6 -2.73 5.24 5.04
C TYR A 6 -1.33 5.86 5.02
N LEU A 7 -1.27 7.18 5.16
CA LEU A 7 -0.02 7.95 5.17
C LEU A 7 0.48 8.24 6.60
N SER A 8 -0.28 7.83 7.62
CA SER A 8 0.07 7.96 9.02
C SER A 8 -0.46 6.79 9.85
N ASP A 9 0.20 6.50 10.98
CA ASP A 9 -0.25 5.49 11.95
C ASP A 9 -1.61 5.80 12.58
N THR A 10 -1.97 7.08 12.63
CA THR A 10 -3.24 7.52 13.22
C THR A 10 -4.45 7.21 12.33
N GLN A 11 -4.24 6.70 11.11
CA GLN A 11 -5.26 6.50 10.07
C GLN A 11 -6.07 7.76 9.72
N GLN A 12 -5.61 8.95 10.14
CA GLN A 12 -6.27 10.21 9.85
C GLN A 12 -5.92 10.73 8.45
N MET A 13 -4.78 10.31 7.92
CA MET A 13 -4.29 10.67 6.59
C MET A 13 -4.31 9.43 5.72
N LEU A 14 -5.06 9.48 4.61
CA LEU A 14 -5.14 8.39 3.64
C LEU A 14 -5.26 8.95 2.22
N THR A 15 -4.94 8.10 1.26
CA THR A 15 -5.20 8.33 -0.16
C THR A 15 -5.82 7.09 -0.78
N GLU A 16 -6.63 7.30 -1.82
CA GLU A 16 -7.27 6.23 -2.57
C GLU A 16 -6.60 6.11 -3.93
N VAL A 17 -6.02 4.94 -4.19
CA VAL A 17 -5.23 4.69 -5.39
C VAL A 17 -5.97 3.70 -6.30
N PRO A 18 -6.30 4.06 -7.55
CA PRO A 18 -6.85 3.12 -8.49
C PRO A 18 -5.79 2.10 -8.92
N VAL A 19 -6.03 0.83 -8.64
CA VAL A 19 -5.14 -0.28 -9.01
C VAL A 19 -5.63 -0.92 -10.30
N THR A 20 -4.71 -1.00 -11.27
CA THR A 20 -4.83 -1.72 -12.54
C THR A 20 -3.96 -2.98 -12.53
N PRO A 21 -4.10 -3.92 -13.50
CA PRO A 21 -3.24 -5.09 -13.59
C PRO A 21 -1.75 -4.78 -13.77
N ALA A 22 -1.39 -3.58 -14.24
CA ALA A 22 -0.01 -3.16 -14.44
C ALA A 22 0.58 -2.41 -13.24
N THR A 23 -0.25 -2.02 -12.26
CA THR A 23 0.17 -1.20 -11.12
C THR A 23 1.07 -2.01 -10.19
N ARG A 24 2.30 -1.52 -10.00
CA ARG A 24 3.29 -2.08 -9.09
C ARG A 24 3.26 -1.35 -7.74
N VAL A 25 3.88 -1.95 -6.74
CA VAL A 25 4.05 -1.33 -5.42
C VAL A 25 4.80 0.00 -5.53
N ILE A 26 5.87 0.06 -6.33
CA ILE A 26 6.64 1.29 -6.52
C ILE A 26 5.80 2.44 -7.09
N ASP A 27 4.87 2.16 -8.02
CA ASP A 27 4.00 3.19 -8.58
C ASP A 27 3.10 3.81 -7.50
N VAL A 28 2.66 3.01 -6.54
CA VAL A 28 1.84 3.47 -5.41
C VAL A 28 2.67 4.25 -4.40
N VAL A 29 3.90 3.83 -4.13
CA VAL A 29 4.83 4.59 -3.28
C VAL A 29 5.06 5.98 -3.89
N GLU A 30 5.42 6.05 -5.17
CA GLU A 30 5.67 7.32 -5.86
C GLU A 30 4.42 8.20 -5.95
N TYR A 31 3.23 7.61 -6.07
CA TYR A 31 1.98 8.35 -6.05
C TYR A 31 1.64 8.93 -4.67
N CYS A 32 1.93 8.19 -3.60
CA CYS A 32 1.56 8.57 -2.24
C CYS A 32 2.59 9.50 -1.58
N LYS A 33 3.84 9.42 -2.02
CA LYS A 33 4.98 10.14 -1.44
C LYS A 33 4.95 11.62 -1.79
N GLU A 34 5.22 12.48 -0.82
CA GLU A 34 5.32 13.93 -1.02
C GLU A 34 6.72 14.37 -1.45
N ALA A 35 6.80 15.51 -2.14
CA ALA A 35 8.07 16.09 -2.57
C ALA A 35 8.93 16.47 -1.36
N GLY A 36 10.15 15.96 -1.31
CA GLY A 36 11.09 16.19 -0.21
C GLY A 36 11.08 15.10 0.87
N GLU A 37 10.19 14.11 0.78
CA GLU A 37 10.23 12.94 1.65
C GLU A 37 11.43 12.02 1.30
N GLY A 38 11.98 11.38 2.35
CA GLY A 38 13.07 10.41 2.26
C GLY A 38 12.67 9.10 1.57
N GLU A 39 13.44 8.03 1.75
CA GLU A 39 13.04 6.72 1.21
C GLU A 39 11.75 6.24 1.88
N CYS A 40 10.80 5.76 1.07
CA CYS A 40 9.51 5.25 1.52
C CYS A 40 9.27 3.85 0.96
N HIS A 41 8.43 3.07 1.64
CA HIS A 41 7.97 1.77 1.16
C HIS A 41 6.50 1.55 1.50
N LEU A 42 5.85 0.64 0.78
CA LEU A 42 4.50 0.21 1.08
C LEU A 42 4.55 -1.02 1.99
N ALA A 43 3.77 -1.00 3.06
CA ALA A 43 3.58 -2.13 3.94
C ALA A 43 2.11 -2.55 3.96
N GLU A 44 1.85 -3.85 4.04
CA GLU A 44 0.54 -4.36 4.42
C GLU A 44 0.55 -4.77 5.88
N VAL A 45 -0.57 -4.57 6.55
CA VAL A 45 -0.78 -4.96 7.94
C VAL A 45 -2.04 -5.82 8.01
N TRP A 46 -1.88 -7.04 8.52
CA TRP A 46 -2.99 -7.95 8.75
C TRP A 46 -2.88 -8.56 10.14
N SER A 47 -3.94 -8.44 10.94
CA SER A 47 -3.98 -8.96 12.33
C SER A 47 -2.78 -8.51 13.19
N GLY A 48 -2.32 -7.27 12.99
CA GLY A 48 -1.16 -6.71 13.69
C GLY A 48 0.21 -7.17 13.15
N HIS A 49 0.24 -8.05 12.15
CA HIS A 49 1.47 -8.42 11.45
C HIS A 49 1.71 -7.49 10.27
N GLU A 50 2.81 -6.75 10.33
CA GLU A 50 3.26 -5.87 9.25
C GLU A 50 4.25 -6.60 8.33
N ARG A 51 4.07 -6.40 7.02
CA ARG A 51 4.97 -6.93 5.97
C ARG A 51 5.27 -5.84 4.95
N VAL A 52 6.55 -5.56 4.77
CA VAL A 52 7.05 -4.70 3.67
C VAL A 52 6.82 -5.39 2.34
N LEU A 53 6.27 -4.66 1.38
CA LEU A 53 5.97 -5.18 0.04
C LEU A 53 7.14 -4.92 -0.93
N PRO A 54 7.52 -5.90 -1.77
CA PRO A 54 8.55 -5.70 -2.78
C PRO A 54 8.14 -4.66 -3.84
N PRO A 55 9.05 -3.75 -4.29
CA PRO A 55 8.70 -2.68 -5.24
C PRO A 55 8.10 -3.14 -6.57
N GLU A 56 8.58 -4.27 -7.11
CA GLU A 56 8.14 -4.81 -8.41
C GLU A 56 6.88 -5.68 -8.34
N LEU A 57 6.33 -5.91 -7.14
CA LEU A 57 5.14 -6.73 -6.97
C LEU A 57 3.92 -6.07 -7.63
N LEU A 58 3.13 -6.85 -8.37
CA LEU A 58 1.86 -6.42 -8.94
C LEU A 58 0.78 -6.39 -7.86
N LEU A 59 0.25 -5.19 -7.57
CA LEU A 59 -0.71 -5.00 -6.50
C LEU A 59 -2.02 -5.75 -6.72
N LEU A 60 -2.47 -5.85 -7.98
CA LEU A 60 -3.69 -6.57 -8.27
C LEU A 60 -3.57 -8.06 -7.92
N ASP A 61 -2.42 -8.67 -8.19
CA ASP A 61 -2.15 -10.08 -7.88
C ASP A 61 -2.14 -10.31 -6.37
N LEU A 62 -1.46 -9.43 -5.61
CA LEU A 62 -1.48 -9.49 -4.13
C LEU A 62 -2.88 -9.36 -3.57
N LEU A 63 -3.67 -8.39 -4.07
CA LEU A 63 -5.06 -8.26 -3.65
C LEU A 63 -5.82 -9.55 -3.98
N GLN A 64 -5.67 -10.12 -5.18
CA GLN A 64 -6.33 -11.39 -5.54
C GLN A 64 -5.96 -12.55 -4.61
N GLN A 65 -4.71 -12.62 -4.13
CA GLN A 65 -4.28 -13.61 -3.14
C GLN A 65 -5.01 -13.47 -1.80
N TRP A 66 -5.27 -12.24 -1.35
CA TRP A 66 -6.07 -11.98 -0.15
C TRP A 66 -7.55 -12.34 -0.33
N GLY A 67 -8.07 -12.28 -1.56
CA GLY A 67 -9.43 -12.72 -1.90
C GLY A 67 -10.50 -12.08 -1.01
N PRO A 68 -11.40 -12.87 -0.38
CA PRO A 68 -12.44 -12.35 0.51
C PRO A 68 -11.91 -11.59 1.74
N ARG A 69 -10.66 -11.79 2.12
CA ARG A 69 -10.05 -11.25 3.35
C ARG A 69 -9.44 -9.87 3.16
N ARG A 70 -9.46 -9.33 1.93
CA ARG A 70 -8.96 -7.98 1.63
C ARG A 70 -9.43 -6.89 2.61
N PRO A 71 -10.69 -6.84 3.07
CA PRO A 71 -11.14 -5.80 4.00
C PRO A 71 -10.45 -5.85 5.38
N GLU A 72 -9.81 -6.96 5.74
CA GLU A 72 -9.05 -7.12 6.98
C GLU A 72 -7.60 -6.60 6.87
N VAL A 73 -7.15 -6.26 5.66
CA VAL A 73 -5.77 -5.86 5.37
C VAL A 73 -5.71 -4.35 5.19
N SER A 74 -4.84 -3.70 5.94
CA SER A 74 -4.57 -2.27 5.79
C SER A 74 -3.25 -2.05 5.08
N PHE A 75 -3.14 -1.02 4.25
CA PHE A 75 -1.91 -0.67 3.55
C PHE A 75 -1.40 0.68 4.03
N TYR A 76 -0.10 0.78 4.31
CA TYR A 76 0.54 1.96 4.85
C TYR A 76 1.73 2.37 4.01
N LEU A 77 1.87 3.66 3.74
CA LEU A 77 3.15 4.23 3.34
C LEU A 77 4.00 4.41 4.60
N ARG A 78 5.23 3.91 4.56
CA ARG A 78 6.20 3.98 5.66
C ARG A 78 7.44 4.72 5.21
N HIS A 79 8.01 5.54 6.08
CA HIS A 79 9.31 6.17 5.88
C HIS A 79 10.42 5.30 6.47
N CYS A 80 11.57 5.22 5.79
CA CYS A 80 12.78 4.53 6.26
C CYS A 80 13.62 5.40 7.20
#